data_AF-A0A7T8FLF2-F1
#
_entry.id   AF-A0A7T8FLF2-F1
#
_cell.length_a   1.000
_cell.length_b   1.000
_cell.length_c   1.000
_cell.angle_alpha   90.00
_cell.angle_beta   90.00
_cell.angle_gamma   90.00
#
_symmetry.space_group_name_H-M   'P 1'
#
loop_
_entity.id
_entity.type
_entity.pdbx_description
1 polymer ?
#
loop_
_entity_poly.entity_id
_entity_poly.type
_entity_poly.pdbx_seq_one_letter_code
_entity_poly.pdbx_strand_id
1 'polypeptide(L)' 'MSTCYSQCPSLHLKGDWLAAAGFDTGTGVTVKILEGCLILIAERDEVQELRKELYQVKQVVKGMKEGIFSVLNEG' A
#
# COMPACT_ATOMS: atom_id res chain seq x y z
N MET A 1 -15.40 24.91 -20.04
CA MET A 1 -14.55 23.90 -19.37
C MET A 1 -15.31 22.59 -19.39
N SER A 2 -14.91 21.66 -20.24
CA SER A 2 -15.53 20.33 -20.33
C SER A 2 -14.94 19.45 -19.23
N THR A 3 -15.75 19.02 -18.27
CA THR A 3 -15.33 18.04 -17.28
C THR A 3 -15.17 16.69 -17.98
N CYS A 4 -13.93 16.24 -18.19
CA CYS A 4 -13.68 14.90 -18.69
C CYS A 4 -14.03 13.89 -17.59
N TYR A 5 -15.14 13.19 -17.77
CA TYR A 5 -15.54 12.10 -16.88
C TYR A 5 -14.69 10.87 -17.21
N SER A 6 -13.66 10.60 -16.41
CA SER A 6 -12.87 9.37 -16.53
C SER A 6 -13.71 8.22 -16.00
N GLN A 7 -14.23 7.38 -16.89
CA GLN A 7 -14.90 6.15 -16.51
C GLN A 7 -13.86 5.14 -16.02
N CYS A 8 -13.63 5.11 -14.71
CA CYS A 8 -12.81 4.10 -14.08
C CYS A 8 -13.71 2.93 -13.63
N PRO A 9 -13.40 1.68 -13.99
CA PRO A 9 -14.14 0.54 -13.49
C PRO A 9 -13.98 0.44 -11.96
N SER A 10 -15.08 0.24 -11.25
CA SER A 10 -15.10 0.00 -9.81
C SER A 10 -15.72 -1.36 -9.50
N LEU A 11 -15.19 -2.02 -8.47
CA LEU A 11 -15.74 -3.25 -7.91
C LEU A 11 -16.20 -2.95 -6.48
N HIS A 12 -17.48 -3.17 -6.21
CA HIS A 12 -18.08 -2.93 -4.89
C HIS A 12 -18.41 -4.26 -4.22
N LEU A 13 -17.80 -4.50 -3.05
CA LEU A 13 -18.13 -5.62 -2.17
C LEU A 13 -19.09 -5.12 -1.07
N LYS A 14 -20.06 -5.94 -0.67
CA LYS A 14 -21.04 -5.61 0.39
C LYS A 14 -21.25 -6.79 1.32
N GLY A 15 -21.49 -6.49 2.60
CA GLY A 15 -21.93 -7.44 3.61
C GLY A 15 -21.17 -7.29 4.92
N ASP A 16 -21.81 -7.66 6.02
CA ASP A 16 -21.27 -7.53 7.38
C ASP A 16 -20.11 -8.52 7.64
N TRP A 17 -19.94 -9.51 6.77
CA TRP A 17 -18.88 -10.51 6.84
C TRP A 17 -17.50 -9.98 6.42
N LEU A 18 -17.42 -8.81 5.78
CA LEU A 18 -16.16 -8.28 5.23
C LEU A 18 -15.09 -8.10 6.31
N ALA A 19 -15.46 -7.56 7.48
CA ALA A 19 -14.54 -7.41 8.61
C ALA A 19 -14.04 -8.78 9.10
N ALA A 20 -14.93 -9.76 9.23
CA ALA A 20 -14.58 -11.12 9.65
C ALA A 20 -13.67 -11.85 8.64
N ALA A 21 -13.75 -11.48 7.35
CA ALA A 21 -12.87 -11.97 6.30
C ALA A 21 -11.55 -11.16 6.18
N GLY A 22 -11.32 -10.17 7.05
CA GLY A 22 -10.12 -9.34 7.08
C GLY A 22 -10.15 -8.15 6.12
N PHE A 23 -11.28 -7.80 5.52
CA PHE A 23 -11.42 -6.63 4.64
C PHE A 23 -11.92 -5.40 5.42
N ASP A 24 -11.34 -5.12 6.58
CA ASP A 24 -11.71 -3.94 7.38
C ASP A 24 -11.21 -2.64 6.73
N THR A 25 -11.75 -1.50 7.16
CA THR A 25 -11.42 -0.19 6.59
C THR A 25 -9.94 0.14 6.81
N GLY A 26 -9.24 0.48 5.73
CA GLY A 26 -7.80 0.78 5.77
C GLY A 26 -6.89 -0.45 5.67
N THR A 27 -7.45 -1.66 5.63
CA THR A 27 -6.66 -2.89 5.42
C THR A 27 -6.09 -2.92 4.01
N GLY A 28 -4.79 -3.20 3.89
CA GLY A 28 -4.15 -3.41 2.60
C GLY A 28 -4.71 -4.66 1.94
N VAL A 29 -4.98 -4.60 0.64
CA VAL A 29 -5.44 -5.76 -0.14
C VAL A 29 -4.45 -6.02 -1.27
N THR A 30 -3.97 -7.26 -1.35
CA THR A 30 -3.24 -7.74 -2.52
C THR A 30 -4.23 -8.25 -3.56
N VAL A 31 -4.13 -7.72 -4.77
CA VAL A 31 -4.94 -8.16 -5.92
C VAL A 31 -4.08 -9.04 -6.83
N LYS A 32 -4.54 -10.24 -7.14
CA LYS A 32 -3.93 -11.15 -8.11
C LYS A 32 -4.90 -11.47 -9.24
N ILE A 33 -4.37 -11.66 -10.44
CA ILE A 33 -5.12 -12.16 -11.59
C ILE A 33 -4.61 -13.57 -11.87
N LEU A 34 -5.50 -14.55 -11.88
CA LEU A 34 -5.18 -15.94 -12.19
C LEU A 34 -6.24 -16.51 -13.11
N GLU A 35 -5.87 -16.91 -14.33
CA GLU A 35 -6.76 -17.61 -15.28
C GLU A 35 -8.11 -16.91 -15.53
N GLY A 36 -8.16 -15.58 -15.49
CA GLY A 36 -9.38 -14.79 -15.65
C GLY A 36 -10.17 -14.54 -14.36
N CYS A 37 -9.69 -15.00 -13.22
CA CYS A 37 -10.22 -14.69 -11.89
C CYS A 37 -9.46 -13.53 -11.24
N LEU A 38 -10.21 -12.62 -10.59
CA LEU A 38 -9.66 -11.59 -9.71
C LEU A 38 -9.66 -12.14 -8.28
N ILE A 39 -8.47 -12.32 -7.69
CA ILE A 39 -8.30 -12.81 -6.33
C ILE A 39 -7.92 -11.63 -5.44
N LEU A 40 -8.75 -11.36 -4.43
CA LEU A 40 -8.52 -10.34 -3.42
C LEU A 40 -8.05 -11.02 -2.13
N ILE A 41 -6.89 -10.63 -1.63
CA ILE A 41 -6.29 -11.20 -0.42
C ILE A 41 -6.09 -10.05 0.56
N ALA A 42 -6.81 -10.09 1.68
CA ALA A 42 -6.57 -9.18 2.80
C ALA A 42 -5.15 -9.41 3.36
N GLU A 43 -4.37 -8.34 3.48
CA GLU A 43 -3.07 -8.40 4.14
C GLU A 43 -3.27 -8.53 5.65
N ARG A 44 -2.66 -9.55 6.25
CA ARG A 44 -2.74 -9.77 7.71
C ARG A 44 -1.89 -8.75 8.47
N ASP A 45 -2.26 -8.50 9.72
CA ASP A 45 -1.63 -7.54 10.62
C ASP A 45 -0.09 -7.66 10.67
N GLU A 46 0.45 -8.88 10.74
CA GLU A 46 1.89 -9.12 10.75
C GLU A 46 2.61 -8.53 9.51
N VAL A 47 2.01 -8.70 8.33
CA VAL A 47 2.57 -8.18 7.08
C VAL A 47 2.41 -6.67 7.00
N GLN A 48 1.33 -6.13 7.56
CA GLN A 48 1.10 -4.69 7.66
C GLN A 48 2.11 -4.02 8.60
N GLU A 49 2.34 -4.58 9.79
CA GLU A 49 3.31 -4.07 10.76
C GLU A 49 4.75 -4.15 10.22
N LEU A 50 5.14 -5.29 9.62
CA LEU A 50 6.44 -5.42 8.96
C LEU A 50 6.64 -4.36 7.85
N ARG A 51 5.59 -4.02 7.09
CA ARG A 51 5.66 -2.95 6.09
C ARG A 51 5.83 -1.57 6.71
N LYS A 52 5.15 -1.29 7.82
CA LYS A 52 5.34 -0.04 8.58
C LYS A 52 6.77 0.06 9.09
N GLU A 53 7.30 -1.01 9.70
CA GLU A 53 8.69 -1.05 10.16
C GLU A 53 9.69 -0.83 9.02
N LEU A 54 9.52 -1.54 7.90
CA LEU A 54 10.37 -1.35 6.71
C LEU A 54 10.31 0.08 6.16
N TYR A 55 9.13 0.71 6.19
CA TYR A 55 9.01 2.09 5.78
C TYR A 55 9.82 3.02 6.69
N GLN A 56 9.74 2.84 8.01
CA GLN A 56 10.50 3.65 8.97
C GLN A 56 12.01 3.47 8.80
N VAL A 57 12.47 2.22 8.67
CA VAL A 57 13.88 1.92 8.41
C VAL A 57 14.35 2.58 7.12
N LYS A 58 13.53 2.53 6.05
CA LYS A 58 13.85 3.17 4.77
C LYS A 58 13.98 4.68 4.88
N GLN A 59 13.16 5.35 5.69
CA GLN A 59 13.29 6.79 5.94
C GLN A 59 14.58 7.12 6.69
N VAL A 60 14.94 6.34 7.71
CA VAL A 60 16.20 6.52 8.45
C VAL A 60 17.40 6.37 7.52
N VAL A 61 17.44 5.30 6.71
CA VAL A 61 18.54 5.06 5.75
C VAL A 61 18.63 6.19 4.72
N LYS A 62 17.48 6.71 4.26
CA LYS A 62 17.44 7.85 3.35
C LYS A 62 18.07 9.10 4.00
N GLY A 63 17.68 9.43 5.23
CA GLY A 63 18.24 10.56 5.96
C GLY A 63 19.76 10.42 6.21
N MET A 64 20.23 9.21 6.54
CA MET A 64 21.66 8.93 6.67
C MET A 64 22.41 9.17 5.36
N LYS A 65 21.87 8.71 4.23
CA LYS A 65 22.46 8.92 2.90
C LYS A 65 22.57 10.41 2.57
N GLU A 66 21.51 11.17 2.85
CA GLU A 66 21.49 12.62 2.62
C GLU A 66 22.53 13.35 3.49
N GLY A 67 22.64 12.97 4.78
CA GLY A 67 23.65 13.53 5.68
C GLY A 67 25.10 13.20 5.29
N ILE A 68 25.36 12.00 4.76
CA ILE A 68 26.70 11.65 4.24
C ILE A 68 27.01 12.48 2.99
N PHE A 69 26.02 12.66 2.10
CA PHE A 69 26.21 13.45 0.89
C PHE A 69 26.50 14.93 1.19
N SER A 70 25.86 15.52 2.20
CA SER A 70 26.15 16.89 2.60
C SER A 70 27.57 17.06 3.12
N VAL A 71 28.06 16.14 3.97
CA VAL A 71 29.42 16.21 4.54
C VAL A 71 30.50 16.08 3.45
N LEU A 72 30.28 15.24 2.45
CA LEU A 72 31.26 15.03 1.37
C LEU A 72 31.31 16.17 0.35
N ASN A 73 30.28 17.02 0.28
CA ASN A 73 30.18 18.11 -0.70
C ASN A 73 30.52 19.49 -0.09
N GLU A 74 30.88 19.53 1.20
CA GLU A 74 31.32 20.73 1.94
C GLU A 74 32.85 20.83 2.08
N GLY A 75 33.63 19.89 1.51
CA GLY A 75 35.10 19.91 1.46
C GLY A 75 35.64 19.96 0.03
#